data_AF-A0A3M2CHS2-F1
#
_entry.id   AF-A0A3M2CHS2-F1
#
_cell.length_a   1.000
_cell.length_b   1.000
_cell.length_c   1.000
_cell.angle_alpha   90.00
_cell.angle_beta   90.00
_cell.angle_gamma   90.00
#
_symmetry.space_group_name_H-M   'P 1'
#
loop_
_entity.id
_entity.type
_entity.pdbx_description
1 polymer ?
#
loop_
_entity_poly.entity_id
_entity_poly.type
_entity_poly.pdbx_seq_one_letter_code
_entity_poly.pdbx_strand_id
1 'polypeptide(L)'
;MRTTLIAVSLAAGVPAMASLAAVPPRTPSGLTLEIPAEHAAVGTPFYVVTGADTQLTFISDAPFERISGTSSDIVGYIVVPDLGDAVPDTIEMVGAFRLPVASIDTGLPARNGHLQSARWLNAESFPDITFELRRARGVSVERRDDEKKITVYTATLVGDMTITDTTREMAVPARITLMEDAPRQVRGGGTLLAINCDYTVDLGEFSPGVLERNAAAIGSRVASEIELSQFLLLRPSSPDGQVQSIAGRFETTPEVAATLLRFQRLLTTSHDPDAAYAVGESLLEAAWDNAEILNIAATLAINDAAKRKDLRYALRAARRAAELTDHKDAMILDTVAAIQFESGDLAGALRTQRQAVEHLDSAPERMRGEIKANLEKYEAAQSEG
;
A
#
# COMPACT_ATOMS: atom_id res chain seq x y z
N MET A 1 45.09 16.22 -64.95
CA MET A 1 44.35 15.20 -64.17
C MET A 1 43.95 15.81 -62.83
N ARG A 2 42.69 16.19 -62.68
CA ARG A 2 42.10 16.59 -61.39
C ARG A 2 40.80 15.80 -61.27
N THR A 3 40.80 14.82 -60.37
CA THR A 3 39.64 13.97 -60.11
C THR A 3 38.92 14.55 -58.89
N THR A 4 37.73 15.09 -59.11
CA THR A 4 36.83 15.57 -58.04
C THR A 4 36.04 14.36 -57.52
N LEU A 5 36.27 13.95 -56.28
CA LEU A 5 35.39 13.01 -55.58
C LEU A 5 34.22 13.79 -54.97
N ILE A 6 33.00 13.45 -55.39
CA ILE A 6 31.75 13.87 -54.73
C ILE A 6 31.42 12.78 -53.71
N ALA A 7 31.48 13.12 -52.42
CA ALA A 7 31.00 12.25 -51.35
C ALA A 7 29.50 12.53 -51.12
N VAL A 8 28.66 11.57 -51.51
CA VAL A 8 27.23 11.54 -51.16
C VAL A 8 27.11 10.91 -49.77
N SER A 9 26.79 11.72 -48.77
CA SER A 9 26.47 11.24 -47.42
C SER A 9 24.99 10.91 -47.33
N LEU A 10 24.64 9.62 -47.41
CA LEU A 10 23.33 9.11 -47.04
C LEU A 10 23.24 9.09 -45.50
N ALA A 11 22.64 10.11 -44.91
CA ALA A 11 22.21 10.06 -43.52
C ALA A 11 20.95 9.19 -43.43
N ALA A 12 21.13 7.91 -43.08
CA ALA A 12 20.02 7.07 -42.64
C ALA A 12 19.53 7.61 -41.29
N GLY A 13 18.35 8.22 -41.30
CA GLY A 13 17.66 8.62 -40.08
C GLY A 13 17.33 7.38 -39.26
N VAL A 14 17.98 7.23 -38.11
CA VAL A 14 17.54 6.31 -37.06
C VAL A 14 16.20 6.87 -36.57
N PRO A 15 15.09 6.10 -36.60
CA PRO A 15 13.85 6.57 -36.01
C PRO A 15 14.10 6.83 -34.53
N ALA A 16 13.79 8.03 -34.06
CA ALA A 16 13.80 8.34 -32.64
C ALA A 16 12.90 7.33 -31.95
N MET A 17 13.47 6.42 -31.15
CA MET A 17 12.69 5.71 -30.15
C MET A 17 12.04 6.79 -29.31
N ALA A 18 10.72 6.92 -29.42
CA ALA A 18 9.96 7.71 -28.48
C ALA A 18 10.36 7.18 -27.10
N SER A 19 11.03 8.04 -26.32
CA SER A 19 11.27 7.77 -24.92
C SER A 19 9.94 7.36 -24.33
N LEU A 20 9.81 6.13 -23.87
CA LEU A 20 8.71 5.78 -22.99
C LEU A 20 8.71 6.85 -21.90
N ALA A 21 7.59 7.56 -21.74
CA ALA A 21 7.44 8.40 -20.56
C ALA A 21 7.56 7.44 -19.37
N ALA A 22 8.64 7.58 -18.61
CA ALA A 22 8.87 6.72 -17.46
C ALA A 22 7.77 7.02 -16.45
N VAL A 23 7.04 6.00 -16.01
CA VAL A 23 6.05 6.14 -14.94
C VAL A 23 6.71 6.87 -13.76
N PRO A 24 6.07 7.92 -13.20
CA PRO A 24 6.68 8.73 -12.16
C PRO A 24 7.29 7.88 -11.04
N PRO A 25 8.45 8.27 -10.51
CA PRO A 25 9.11 7.53 -9.45
C PRO A 25 8.24 7.51 -8.20
N ARG A 26 8.51 6.53 -7.33
CA ARG A 26 7.96 6.56 -5.97
C ARG A 26 8.51 7.77 -5.24
N THR A 27 7.69 8.38 -4.39
CA THR A 27 8.19 9.41 -3.47
C THR A 27 9.16 8.78 -2.47
N PRO A 28 9.97 9.57 -1.73
CA PRO A 28 10.90 9.02 -0.74
C PRO A 28 10.24 8.10 0.30
N SER A 29 8.98 8.36 0.66
CA SER A 29 8.23 7.51 1.59
C SER A 29 7.89 6.13 0.99
N GLY A 30 7.91 5.99 -0.34
CA GLY A 30 7.48 4.83 -1.09
C GLY A 30 5.97 4.53 -1.07
N LEU A 31 5.17 5.35 -0.37
CA LEU A 31 3.73 5.15 -0.18
C LEU A 31 2.88 5.70 -1.33
N THR A 32 3.46 6.54 -2.18
CA THR A 32 2.82 7.02 -3.41
C THR A 32 3.88 7.35 -4.47
N LEU A 33 3.46 7.98 -5.56
CA LEU A 33 4.31 8.41 -6.66
C LEU A 33 4.40 9.93 -6.70
N GLU A 34 5.53 10.43 -7.20
CA GLU A 34 5.66 11.86 -7.49
C GLU A 34 4.62 12.26 -8.53
N ILE A 35 3.99 13.43 -8.33
CA ILE A 35 3.03 13.99 -9.27
C ILE A 35 3.78 15.02 -10.13
N PRO A 36 3.97 14.76 -11.44
CA PRO A 36 4.54 15.74 -12.36
C PRO A 36 3.71 17.03 -12.36
N ALA A 37 4.36 18.16 -12.60
CA ALA A 37 3.71 19.47 -12.56
C ALA A 37 2.57 19.57 -13.59
N GLU A 38 2.75 18.95 -14.76
CA GLU A 38 1.73 18.83 -15.80
C GLU A 38 0.51 18.04 -15.32
N HIS A 39 0.69 16.99 -14.52
CA HIS A 39 -0.41 16.25 -13.95
C HIS A 39 -1.12 17.06 -12.87
N ALA A 40 -0.37 17.70 -11.97
CA ALA A 40 -0.93 18.53 -10.91
C ALA A 40 -1.76 19.70 -11.46
N ALA A 41 -1.43 20.21 -12.65
CA ALA A 41 -2.17 21.29 -13.30
C ALA A 41 -3.57 20.87 -13.80
N VAL A 42 -3.84 19.56 -13.96
CA VAL A 42 -5.14 19.04 -14.43
C VAL A 42 -6.26 19.24 -13.39
N GLY A 43 -5.95 19.16 -12.10
CA GLY A 43 -6.97 19.26 -11.06
C GLY A 43 -6.55 18.72 -9.70
N THR A 44 -7.47 18.05 -9.02
CA THR A 44 -7.26 17.57 -7.64
C THR A 44 -6.65 16.18 -7.64
N PRO A 45 -5.49 15.96 -7.00
CA PRO A 45 -4.92 14.63 -6.87
C PRO A 45 -5.69 13.79 -5.84
N PHE A 46 -5.92 12.54 -6.18
CA PHE A 46 -6.44 11.49 -5.32
C PHE A 46 -5.41 10.36 -5.25
N TYR A 47 -5.00 10.00 -4.06
CA TYR A 47 -3.96 9.01 -3.78
C TYR A 47 -4.60 7.69 -3.37
N VAL A 48 -4.05 6.58 -3.88
CA VAL A 48 -4.51 5.23 -3.54
C VAL A 48 -4.32 4.96 -2.04
N VAL A 49 -5.36 4.43 -1.41
CA VAL A 49 -5.35 3.93 -0.03
C VAL A 49 -4.94 2.46 -0.08
N THR A 50 -3.66 2.22 0.17
CA THR A 50 -3.08 0.87 0.14
C THR A 50 -3.47 0.05 1.37
N GLY A 51 -3.65 -1.26 1.20
CA GLY A 51 -3.87 -2.22 2.27
C GLY A 51 -5.30 -2.33 2.80
N ALA A 52 -6.12 -1.28 2.72
CA ALA A 52 -7.45 -1.31 3.36
C ALA A 52 -8.43 -2.34 2.76
N ASP A 53 -8.20 -2.76 1.53
CA ASP A 53 -9.01 -3.72 0.78
C ASP A 53 -8.10 -4.59 -0.09
N THR A 54 -8.61 -5.74 -0.56
CA THR A 54 -8.03 -6.42 -1.73
C THR A 54 -8.18 -5.49 -2.92
N GLN A 55 -7.06 -4.97 -3.41
CA GLN A 55 -7.07 -3.98 -4.47
C GLN A 55 -7.12 -4.62 -5.84
N LEU A 56 -6.50 -5.79 -5.99
CA LEU A 56 -6.50 -6.58 -7.20
C LEU A 56 -6.77 -8.04 -6.85
N THR A 57 -7.64 -8.66 -7.62
CA THR A 57 -7.72 -10.13 -7.77
C THR A 57 -7.44 -10.47 -9.22
N PHE A 58 -6.73 -11.57 -9.46
CA PHE A 58 -6.60 -12.13 -10.80
C PHE A 58 -6.97 -13.60 -10.83
N ILE A 59 -7.38 -14.08 -12.00
CA ILE A 59 -7.67 -15.48 -12.28
C ILE A 59 -6.95 -15.87 -13.58
N SER A 60 -6.16 -16.93 -13.49
CA SER A 60 -5.69 -17.72 -14.63
C SER A 60 -6.50 -19.00 -14.68
N ASP A 61 -7.44 -19.09 -15.62
CA ASP A 61 -8.31 -20.26 -15.79
C ASP A 61 -7.83 -21.15 -16.94
N ALA A 62 -6.94 -22.10 -16.64
CA ALA A 62 -6.39 -23.02 -17.64
C ALA A 62 -7.07 -24.40 -17.56
N PRO A 63 -7.03 -25.22 -18.63
CA PRO A 63 -7.75 -26.50 -18.68
C PRO A 63 -7.47 -27.47 -17.52
N PHE A 64 -6.25 -27.48 -16.99
CA PHE A 64 -5.82 -28.41 -15.95
C PHE A 64 -5.49 -27.75 -14.61
N GLU A 65 -5.56 -26.42 -14.52
CA GLU A 65 -5.27 -25.70 -13.28
C GLU A 65 -5.94 -24.33 -13.30
N ARG A 66 -6.64 -24.01 -12.20
CA ARG A 66 -7.17 -22.67 -11.94
C ARG A 66 -6.33 -22.02 -10.85
N ILE A 67 -5.74 -20.88 -11.17
CA ILE A 67 -4.91 -20.11 -10.26
C ILE A 67 -5.62 -18.79 -9.98
N SER A 68 -5.83 -18.46 -8.71
CA SER A 68 -6.20 -17.12 -8.30
C SER A 68 -5.06 -16.50 -7.50
N GLY A 69 -5.02 -15.18 -7.50
CA GLY A 69 -4.18 -14.44 -6.58
C GLY A 69 -4.68 -13.02 -6.37
N THR A 70 -4.06 -12.36 -5.41
CA THR A 70 -4.48 -11.05 -4.94
C THR A 70 -3.30 -10.12 -4.71
N SER A 71 -3.57 -8.82 -4.62
CA SER A 71 -2.66 -7.83 -4.07
C SER A 71 -3.43 -6.70 -3.39
N SER A 72 -2.83 -6.13 -2.36
CA SER A 72 -3.31 -4.95 -1.61
C SER A 72 -2.25 -3.85 -1.53
N ASP A 73 -1.23 -3.90 -2.39
CA ASP A 73 -0.03 -3.05 -2.31
C ASP A 73 0.13 -2.11 -3.51
N ILE A 74 -0.95 -1.90 -4.27
CA ILE A 74 -0.99 -0.91 -5.33
C ILE A 74 -0.84 0.48 -4.70
N VAL A 75 0.10 1.25 -5.22
CA VAL A 75 0.28 2.66 -4.94
C VAL A 75 0.05 3.46 -6.20
N GLY A 76 -0.31 4.72 -6.04
CA GLY A 76 -0.51 5.59 -7.18
C GLY A 76 -1.34 6.80 -6.84
N TYR A 77 -1.65 7.54 -7.89
CA TYR A 77 -2.58 8.65 -7.84
C TYR A 77 -3.32 8.78 -9.15
N ILE A 78 -4.43 9.51 -9.09
CA ILE A 78 -5.15 10.05 -10.23
C ILE A 78 -5.41 11.53 -9.97
N VAL A 79 -5.30 12.37 -10.98
CA VAL A 79 -5.67 13.78 -10.91
C VAL A 79 -7.00 13.94 -11.63
N VAL A 80 -8.01 14.35 -10.86
CA VAL A 80 -9.38 14.51 -11.33
C VAL A 80 -9.60 16.00 -11.62
N PRO A 81 -9.93 16.38 -12.87
CA PRO A 81 -10.28 17.76 -13.18
C PRO A 81 -11.60 18.16 -12.53
N ASP A 82 -11.81 19.46 -12.37
CA ASP A 82 -13.13 19.98 -12.01
C ASP A 82 -14.06 19.86 -13.22
N LEU A 83 -15.09 19.01 -13.10
CA LEU A 83 -16.05 18.77 -14.17
C LEU A 83 -17.23 19.75 -14.14
N GLY A 84 -17.42 20.51 -13.05
CA GLY A 84 -18.64 21.30 -12.86
C GLY A 84 -19.92 20.49 -13.13
N ASP A 85 -20.91 21.11 -13.79
CA ASP A 85 -22.20 20.47 -14.10
C ASP A 85 -22.21 19.66 -15.40
N ALA A 86 -21.24 19.89 -16.30
CA ALA A 86 -21.19 19.25 -17.60
C ALA A 86 -20.13 18.14 -17.59
N VAL A 87 -20.51 16.91 -17.91
CA VAL A 87 -19.58 15.79 -18.03
C VAL A 87 -19.28 15.57 -19.51
N PRO A 88 -18.10 15.98 -20.03
CA PRO A 88 -17.74 15.74 -21.41
C PRO A 88 -17.58 14.23 -21.67
N ASP A 89 -17.82 13.81 -22.91
CA ASP A 89 -17.61 12.40 -23.30
C ASP A 89 -16.15 11.97 -23.08
N THR A 90 -15.19 12.86 -23.34
CA THR A 90 -13.76 12.62 -23.12
C THR A 90 -13.19 13.69 -22.20
N ILE A 91 -12.49 13.23 -21.16
CA ILE A 91 -11.88 14.05 -20.10
C ILE A 91 -10.38 13.75 -20.03
N GLU A 92 -9.57 14.79 -19.98
CA GLU A 92 -8.18 14.68 -19.56
C GLU A 92 -8.15 14.34 -18.07
N MET A 93 -7.82 13.10 -17.77
CA MET A 93 -7.75 12.55 -16.43
C MET A 93 -6.47 11.74 -16.40
N VAL A 94 -5.50 12.20 -15.63
CA VAL A 94 -4.13 11.69 -15.67
C VAL A 94 -3.80 11.01 -14.36
N GLY A 95 -2.89 10.05 -14.38
CA GLY A 95 -2.55 9.30 -13.18
C GLY A 95 -1.46 8.28 -13.43
N ALA A 96 -0.94 7.73 -12.34
CA ALA A 96 0.09 6.71 -12.39
C ALA A 96 -0.13 5.71 -11.27
N PHE A 97 0.03 4.43 -11.60
CA PHE A 97 -0.15 3.32 -10.69
C PHE A 97 1.03 2.36 -10.80
N ARG A 98 1.41 1.79 -9.65
CA ARG A 98 2.41 0.72 -9.56
C ARG A 98 1.88 -0.41 -8.70
N LEU A 99 1.87 -1.61 -9.26
CA LEU A 99 1.66 -2.87 -8.56
C LEU A 99 3.03 -3.52 -8.32
N PRO A 100 3.53 -3.60 -7.08
CA PRO A 100 4.74 -4.34 -6.78
C PRO A 100 4.56 -5.82 -7.14
N VAL A 101 5.44 -6.38 -7.97
CA VAL A 101 5.39 -7.81 -8.34
C VAL A 101 5.52 -8.69 -7.09
N ALA A 102 6.34 -8.26 -6.13
CA ALA A 102 6.53 -8.94 -4.86
C ALA A 102 5.26 -9.03 -3.99
N SER A 103 4.24 -8.20 -4.26
CA SER A 103 2.98 -8.19 -3.50
C SER A 103 1.94 -9.19 -4.00
N ILE A 104 2.20 -9.84 -5.14
CA ILE A 104 1.27 -10.80 -5.72
C ILE A 104 1.27 -12.07 -4.86
N ASP A 105 0.10 -12.41 -4.33
CA ASP A 105 -0.08 -13.57 -3.47
C ASP A 105 -1.17 -14.51 -4.02
N THR A 106 -0.78 -15.75 -4.32
CA THR A 106 -1.69 -16.82 -4.75
C THR A 106 -2.12 -17.74 -3.59
N GLY A 107 -1.81 -17.37 -2.34
CA GLY A 107 -1.98 -18.21 -1.16
C GLY A 107 -0.98 -19.36 -1.05
N LEU A 108 0.03 -19.42 -1.94
CA LEU A 108 1.05 -20.48 -1.99
C LEU A 108 2.45 -19.87 -2.10
N PRO A 109 3.23 -19.80 -1.00
CA PRO A 109 4.54 -19.13 -0.98
C PRO A 109 5.50 -19.58 -2.09
N ALA A 110 5.56 -20.89 -2.37
CA ALA A 110 6.39 -21.42 -3.45
C ALA A 110 5.98 -20.90 -4.83
N ARG A 111 4.69 -20.71 -5.08
CA ARG A 111 4.16 -20.16 -6.33
C ARG A 111 4.43 -18.66 -6.43
N ASN A 112 4.28 -17.92 -5.34
CA ASN A 112 4.64 -16.51 -5.27
C ASN A 112 6.13 -16.32 -5.64
N GLY A 113 7.02 -17.14 -5.07
CA GLY A 113 8.44 -17.13 -5.43
C GLY A 113 8.69 -17.46 -6.91
N HIS A 114 7.97 -18.41 -7.49
CA HIS A 114 8.07 -18.69 -8.93
C HIS A 114 7.60 -17.53 -9.80
N LEU A 115 6.48 -16.88 -9.45
CA LEU A 115 5.96 -15.71 -10.18
C LEU A 115 6.96 -14.55 -10.19
N GLN A 116 7.69 -14.35 -9.10
CA GLN A 116 8.71 -13.30 -8.97
C GLN A 116 10.02 -13.62 -9.70
N SER A 117 10.28 -14.90 -10.02
CA SER A 117 11.55 -15.32 -10.63
C SER A 117 11.75 -14.78 -12.06
N ALA A 118 13.01 -14.79 -12.53
CA ALA A 118 13.38 -14.43 -13.91
C ALA A 118 12.61 -15.20 -15.00
N ARG A 119 12.07 -16.38 -14.65
CA ARG A 119 11.27 -17.19 -15.56
C ARG A 119 9.91 -16.57 -15.85
N TRP A 120 9.32 -15.88 -14.87
CA TRP A 120 8.01 -15.23 -14.95
C TRP A 120 8.19 -13.71 -14.98
N LEU A 121 7.66 -12.97 -14.00
CA LEU A 121 7.61 -11.51 -14.01
C LEU A 121 8.96 -10.87 -13.74
N ASN A 122 9.97 -11.64 -13.30
CA ASN A 122 11.34 -11.18 -13.06
C ASN A 122 11.38 -9.92 -12.18
N ALA A 123 10.88 -10.04 -10.94
CA ALA A 123 10.76 -8.94 -9.99
C ALA A 123 12.10 -8.23 -9.69
N GLU A 124 13.23 -8.91 -9.88
CA GLU A 124 14.56 -8.32 -9.74
C GLU A 124 14.84 -7.25 -10.81
N SER A 125 14.44 -7.49 -12.07
CA SER A 125 14.61 -6.51 -13.16
C SER A 125 13.38 -5.62 -13.36
N PHE A 126 12.20 -6.13 -13.04
CA PHE A 126 10.91 -5.47 -13.23
C PHE A 126 10.11 -5.52 -11.91
N PRO A 127 10.48 -4.70 -10.91
CA PRO A 127 9.90 -4.78 -9.57
C PRO A 127 8.42 -4.35 -9.53
N ASP A 128 7.97 -3.57 -10.50
CA ASP A 128 6.62 -3.03 -10.59
C ASP A 128 5.98 -3.36 -11.95
N ILE A 129 4.69 -3.73 -11.94
CA ILE A 129 3.78 -3.58 -13.09
C ILE A 129 3.19 -2.18 -13.01
N THR A 130 3.15 -1.44 -14.12
CA THR A 130 2.78 -0.02 -14.09
C THR A 130 1.67 0.34 -15.07
N PHE A 131 0.85 1.32 -14.71
CA PHE A 131 -0.16 1.91 -15.59
C PHE A 131 -0.12 3.44 -15.49
N GLU A 132 0.06 4.12 -16.62
CA GLU A 132 -0.01 5.58 -16.71
C GLU A 132 -1.31 5.98 -17.42
N LEU A 133 -2.26 6.51 -16.65
CA LEU A 133 -3.53 6.99 -17.15
C LEU A 133 -3.34 8.32 -17.88
N ARG A 134 -3.95 8.44 -19.06
CA ARG A 134 -3.90 9.66 -19.90
C ARG A 134 -5.25 10.36 -19.99
N ARG A 135 -6.33 9.59 -20.06
CA ARG A 135 -7.69 10.12 -20.27
C ARG A 135 -8.77 9.14 -19.87
N ALA A 136 -9.96 9.67 -19.67
CA ALA A 136 -11.20 8.91 -19.63
C ALA A 136 -12.05 9.25 -20.87
N ARG A 137 -12.67 8.25 -21.50
CA ARG A 137 -13.61 8.45 -22.63
C ARG A 137 -14.93 7.72 -22.38
N GLY A 138 -15.99 8.10 -23.09
CA GLY A 138 -17.33 7.56 -22.85
C GLY A 138 -17.80 7.85 -21.42
N VAL A 139 -17.42 8.99 -20.85
CA VAL A 139 -17.73 9.30 -19.46
C VAL A 139 -19.20 9.66 -19.35
N SER A 140 -19.93 8.94 -18.49
CA SER A 140 -21.35 9.18 -18.26
C SER A 140 -21.71 8.99 -16.80
N VAL A 141 -22.67 9.78 -16.31
CA VAL A 141 -23.23 9.60 -14.96
C VAL A 141 -24.20 8.43 -14.97
N GLU A 142 -23.87 7.35 -14.25
CA GLU A 142 -24.74 6.20 -14.04
C GLU A 142 -25.79 6.50 -12.96
N ARG A 143 -25.38 7.18 -11.88
CA ARG A 143 -26.23 7.45 -10.72
C ARG A 143 -25.76 8.69 -9.96
N ARG A 144 -26.69 9.50 -9.45
CA ARG A 144 -26.43 10.58 -8.50
C ARG A 144 -27.35 10.45 -7.28
N ASP A 145 -26.81 10.67 -6.11
CA ASP A 145 -27.50 10.72 -4.81
C ASP A 145 -27.04 12.01 -4.11
N ASP A 146 -27.83 13.07 -4.25
CA ASP A 146 -27.49 14.41 -3.73
C ASP A 146 -27.49 14.46 -2.20
N GLU A 147 -28.34 13.65 -1.55
CA GLU A 147 -28.42 13.58 -0.08
C GLU A 147 -27.13 13.02 0.51
N LYS A 148 -26.59 11.96 -0.11
CA LYS A 148 -25.33 11.34 0.32
C LYS A 148 -24.11 11.93 -0.36
N LYS A 149 -24.30 12.90 -1.26
CA LYS A 149 -23.26 13.49 -2.12
C LYS A 149 -22.43 12.43 -2.84
N ILE A 150 -23.11 11.45 -3.43
CA ILE A 150 -22.50 10.36 -4.19
C ILE A 150 -22.83 10.54 -5.67
N THR A 151 -21.80 10.57 -6.52
CA THR A 151 -21.95 10.42 -7.96
C THR A 151 -21.19 9.20 -8.45
N VAL A 152 -21.86 8.39 -9.26
CA VAL A 152 -21.30 7.23 -9.94
C VAL A 152 -21.20 7.53 -11.42
N TYR A 153 -20.02 7.32 -11.97
CA TYR A 153 -19.69 7.42 -13.38
C TYR A 153 -19.35 6.05 -13.95
N THR A 154 -19.65 5.85 -15.23
CA THR A 154 -19.01 4.84 -16.06
C THR A 154 -18.08 5.54 -17.05
N ALA A 155 -16.93 4.94 -17.33
CA ALA A 155 -15.96 5.45 -18.28
C ALA A 155 -15.11 4.31 -18.83
N THR A 156 -14.38 4.57 -19.91
CA THR A 156 -13.22 3.78 -20.31
C THR A 156 -11.95 4.57 -19.99
N LEU A 157 -11.15 4.07 -19.07
CA LEU A 157 -9.84 4.62 -18.71
C LEU A 157 -8.82 4.19 -19.77
N VAL A 158 -8.11 5.14 -20.37
CA VAL A 158 -7.13 4.88 -21.44
C VAL A 158 -5.76 5.36 -21.00
N GLY A 159 -4.77 4.48 -21.09
CA GLY A 159 -3.41 4.74 -20.64
C GLY A 159 -2.42 3.67 -21.07
N ASP A 160 -1.16 3.86 -20.71
CA ASP A 160 -0.07 2.96 -21.08
C ASP A 160 0.19 1.96 -19.95
N MET A 161 0.01 0.67 -20.22
CA MET A 161 0.31 -0.42 -19.29
C MET A 161 1.67 -1.04 -19.64
N THR A 162 2.51 -1.21 -18.63
CA THR A 162 3.81 -1.88 -18.74
C THR A 162 3.85 -3.12 -17.86
N ILE A 163 4.11 -4.27 -18.47
CA ILE A 163 4.35 -5.54 -17.77
C ILE A 163 5.69 -6.07 -18.27
N THR A 164 6.60 -6.37 -17.35
CA THR A 164 8.00 -6.68 -17.67
C THR A 164 8.67 -5.57 -18.50
N ASP A 165 9.16 -5.86 -19.69
CA ASP A 165 9.82 -4.92 -20.61
C ASP A 165 8.88 -4.36 -21.69
N THR A 166 7.61 -4.73 -21.67
CA THR A 166 6.67 -4.45 -22.74
C THR A 166 5.59 -3.47 -22.31
N THR A 167 5.38 -2.44 -23.12
CA THR A 167 4.39 -1.38 -22.87
C THR A 167 3.42 -1.27 -24.03
N ARG A 168 2.13 -1.18 -23.70
CA ARG A 168 1.05 -1.01 -24.69
C ARG A 168 -0.04 -0.09 -24.14
N GLU A 169 -0.71 0.61 -25.05
CA GLU A 169 -1.95 1.32 -24.71
C GLU A 169 -3.01 0.28 -24.31
N MET A 170 -3.72 0.55 -23.21
CA MET A 170 -4.82 -0.26 -22.72
C MET A 170 -6.03 0.62 -22.46
N ALA A 171 -7.21 0.07 -22.80
CA ALA A 171 -8.50 0.69 -22.54
C ALA A 171 -9.28 -0.19 -21.55
N VAL A 172 -9.49 0.33 -20.34
CA VAL A 172 -10.08 -0.40 -19.22
C VAL A 172 -11.46 0.17 -18.89
N PRO A 173 -12.55 -0.59 -19.06
CA PRO A 173 -13.87 -0.19 -18.57
C PRO A 173 -13.84 -0.02 -17.05
N ALA A 174 -14.36 1.11 -16.58
CA ALA A 174 -14.33 1.46 -15.17
C ALA A 174 -15.67 2.02 -14.70
N ARG A 175 -16.03 1.65 -13.47
CA ARG A 175 -17.06 2.30 -12.69
C ARG A 175 -16.39 3.12 -11.60
N ILE A 176 -16.64 4.42 -11.59
CA ILE A 176 -15.97 5.39 -10.71
C ILE A 176 -17.01 5.99 -9.78
N THR A 177 -16.82 5.90 -8.47
CA THR A 177 -17.72 6.47 -7.47
C THR A 177 -17.01 7.58 -6.71
N LEU A 178 -17.51 8.81 -6.79
CA LEU A 178 -17.08 9.94 -5.96
C LEU A 178 -18.09 10.14 -4.84
N MET A 179 -17.59 10.18 -3.60
CA MET A 179 -18.35 10.60 -2.42
C MET A 179 -17.64 11.81 -1.80
N GLU A 180 -18.27 12.97 -1.81
CA GLU A 180 -17.58 14.22 -1.46
C GLU A 180 -17.32 14.37 0.05
N ASP A 181 -18.21 13.80 0.87
CA ASP A 181 -18.27 14.05 2.30
C ASP A 181 -18.73 12.79 3.05
N ALA A 182 -17.89 11.76 3.05
CA ALA A 182 -18.17 10.54 3.77
C ALA A 182 -18.22 10.81 5.29
N PRO A 183 -19.22 10.26 6.01
CA PRO A 183 -19.24 10.35 7.46
C PRO A 183 -18.09 9.53 8.06
N ARG A 184 -17.64 9.87 9.27
CA ARG A 184 -16.46 9.27 9.91
C ARG A 184 -16.50 7.73 10.01
N GLN A 185 -17.69 7.16 10.11
CA GLN A 185 -17.92 5.70 10.15
C GLN A 185 -17.63 5.02 8.82
N VAL A 186 -17.72 5.76 7.71
CA VAL A 186 -17.45 5.25 6.35
C VAL A 186 -15.99 5.55 6.03
N ARG A 187 -15.15 4.52 6.19
CA ARG A 187 -13.72 4.56 5.83
C ARG A 187 -12.93 5.73 6.45
N GLY A 188 -13.37 6.25 7.61
CA GLY A 188 -12.70 7.37 8.29
C GLY A 188 -13.17 8.76 7.85
N GLY A 189 -14.13 8.83 6.92
CA GLY A 189 -14.77 10.06 6.46
C GLY A 189 -13.98 10.87 5.43
N GLY A 190 -14.55 12.02 5.04
CA GLY A 190 -14.00 12.94 4.05
C GLY A 190 -14.29 12.52 2.61
N THR A 191 -13.60 13.13 1.65
CA THR A 191 -13.79 12.83 0.23
C THR A 191 -13.16 11.49 -0.14
N LEU A 192 -13.92 10.62 -0.79
CA LEU A 192 -13.51 9.31 -1.26
C LEU A 192 -13.77 9.18 -2.76
N LEU A 193 -12.81 8.60 -3.47
CA LEU A 193 -12.97 8.16 -4.85
C LEU A 193 -12.76 6.65 -4.88
N ALA A 194 -13.69 5.90 -5.46
CA ALA A 194 -13.54 4.47 -5.68
C ALA A 194 -13.55 4.15 -7.17
N ILE A 195 -12.67 3.25 -7.60
CA ILE A 195 -12.57 2.79 -8.99
C ILE A 195 -12.72 1.27 -9.01
N ASN A 196 -13.69 0.78 -9.78
CA ASN A 196 -13.92 -0.64 -10.02
C ASN A 196 -13.67 -0.93 -11.50
N CYS A 197 -12.81 -1.91 -11.80
CA CYS A 197 -12.50 -2.33 -13.16
C CYS A 197 -12.48 -3.85 -13.25
N ASP A 198 -13.01 -4.39 -14.34
CA ASP A 198 -12.85 -5.79 -14.73
C ASP A 198 -12.29 -5.83 -16.15
N TYR A 199 -11.16 -6.50 -16.35
CA TYR A 199 -10.44 -6.52 -17.63
C TYR A 199 -9.55 -7.74 -17.76
N THR A 200 -9.05 -7.98 -18.97
CA THR A 200 -8.17 -9.10 -19.29
C THR A 200 -6.82 -8.60 -19.77
N VAL A 201 -5.75 -9.30 -19.39
CA VAL A 201 -4.39 -9.10 -19.92
C VAL A 201 -3.97 -10.37 -20.65
N ASP A 202 -3.56 -10.23 -21.91
CA ASP A 202 -2.94 -11.32 -22.68
C ASP A 202 -1.42 -11.36 -22.43
N LEU A 203 -0.92 -12.51 -21.96
CA LEU A 203 0.50 -12.69 -21.66
C LEU A 203 1.39 -12.64 -22.91
N GLY A 204 0.88 -13.02 -24.08
CA GLY A 204 1.61 -12.93 -25.35
C GLY A 204 1.76 -11.49 -25.83
N GLU A 205 0.76 -10.65 -25.60
CA GLU A 205 0.82 -9.24 -25.96
C GLU A 205 1.70 -8.44 -25.00
N PHE A 206 1.51 -8.62 -23.69
CA PHE A 206 2.15 -7.82 -22.65
C PHE A 206 3.43 -8.43 -22.08
N SER A 207 3.72 -9.71 -22.35
CA SER A 207 4.91 -10.39 -21.81
C SER A 207 5.38 -11.54 -22.71
N PRO A 208 5.70 -11.27 -23.99
CA PRO A 208 6.07 -12.31 -24.96
C PRO A 208 7.26 -13.16 -24.49
N GLY A 209 8.22 -12.58 -23.75
CA GLY A 209 9.31 -13.34 -23.15
C GLY A 209 8.85 -14.33 -22.07
N VAL A 210 7.82 -13.99 -21.29
CA VAL A 210 7.20 -14.92 -20.32
C VAL A 210 6.50 -16.05 -21.08
N LEU A 211 5.76 -15.71 -22.14
CA LEU A 211 5.10 -16.68 -23.00
C LEU A 211 6.12 -17.69 -23.56
N GLU A 212 7.21 -17.20 -24.16
CA GLU A 212 8.26 -18.03 -24.76
C GLU A 212 8.90 -18.99 -23.74
N ARG A 213 9.31 -18.48 -22.57
CA ARG A 213 9.95 -19.29 -21.52
C ARG A 213 9.02 -20.31 -20.87
N ASN A 214 7.70 -20.12 -20.98
CA ASN A 214 6.70 -20.92 -20.28
C ASN A 214 5.66 -21.56 -21.22
N ALA A 215 5.95 -21.67 -22.51
CA ALA A 215 5.02 -22.17 -23.53
C ALA A 215 4.42 -23.56 -23.22
N ALA A 216 5.16 -24.44 -22.52
CA ALA A 216 4.63 -25.74 -22.11
C ALA A 216 3.59 -25.67 -20.97
N ALA A 217 3.64 -24.62 -20.14
CA ALA A 217 2.70 -24.39 -19.05
C ALA A 217 1.51 -23.52 -19.48
N ILE A 218 1.76 -22.51 -20.31
CA ILE A 218 0.72 -21.59 -20.80
C ILE A 218 -0.18 -22.32 -21.81
N GLY A 219 -1.49 -22.14 -21.68
CA GLY A 219 -2.52 -22.88 -22.40
C GLY A 219 -2.90 -24.23 -21.79
N SER A 220 -2.14 -24.75 -20.82
CA SER A 220 -2.45 -26.03 -20.15
C SER A 220 -2.71 -25.88 -18.65
N ARG A 221 -1.78 -25.24 -17.93
CA ARG A 221 -1.81 -25.00 -16.47
C ARG A 221 -1.84 -23.52 -16.10
N VAL A 222 -1.49 -22.65 -17.04
CA VAL A 222 -1.63 -21.19 -16.91
C VAL A 222 -2.37 -20.69 -18.13
N ALA A 223 -3.36 -19.81 -17.95
CA ALA A 223 -4.09 -19.25 -19.08
C ALA A 223 -3.21 -18.25 -19.84
N SER A 224 -3.43 -18.11 -21.15
CA SER A 224 -2.80 -17.03 -21.94
C SER A 224 -3.42 -15.67 -21.60
N GLU A 225 -4.71 -15.69 -21.26
CA GLU A 225 -5.49 -14.54 -20.83
C GLU A 225 -5.67 -14.59 -19.31
N ILE A 226 -5.27 -13.52 -18.64
CA ILE A 226 -5.43 -13.35 -17.19
C ILE A 226 -6.61 -12.42 -16.97
N GLU A 227 -7.63 -12.89 -16.25
CA GLU A 227 -8.76 -12.07 -15.84
C GLU A 227 -8.37 -11.28 -14.59
N LEU A 228 -8.67 -9.98 -14.56
CA LEU A 228 -8.37 -9.10 -13.44
C LEU A 228 -9.65 -8.40 -12.98
N SER A 229 -9.83 -8.35 -11.66
CA SER A 229 -10.85 -7.53 -10.99
C SER A 229 -10.15 -6.61 -10.00
N GLN A 230 -10.35 -5.30 -10.17
CA GLN A 230 -9.63 -4.27 -9.44
C GLN A 230 -10.60 -3.35 -8.71
N PHE A 231 -10.33 -3.09 -7.43
CA PHE A 231 -10.99 -2.10 -6.60
C PHE A 231 -9.96 -1.18 -5.95
N LEU A 232 -9.95 0.09 -6.32
CA LEU A 232 -9.09 1.08 -5.71
C LEU A 232 -9.95 2.08 -4.92
N LEU A 233 -9.62 2.26 -3.65
CA LEU A 233 -10.10 3.39 -2.84
C LEU A 233 -9.02 4.47 -2.85
N LEU A 234 -9.40 5.72 -3.10
CA LEU A 234 -8.49 6.87 -3.17
C LEU A 234 -9.03 8.06 -2.36
N ARG A 235 -8.12 8.95 -1.94
CA ARG A 235 -8.43 10.16 -1.14
C ARG A 235 -7.58 11.34 -1.57
N PRO A 236 -8.03 12.59 -1.39
CA PRO A 236 -7.24 13.77 -1.73
C PRO A 236 -6.08 14.04 -0.76
N SER A 237 -6.10 13.43 0.42
CA SER A 237 -5.02 13.52 1.40
C SER A 237 -3.81 12.68 0.97
N SER A 238 -2.65 13.32 0.77
CA SER A 238 -1.41 12.62 0.41
C SER A 238 -0.90 11.75 1.57
N PRO A 239 -0.52 10.49 1.32
CA PRO A 239 0.21 9.66 2.29
C PRO A 239 1.49 10.34 2.79
N ASP A 240 2.17 11.11 1.95
CA ASP A 240 3.38 11.84 2.34
C ASP A 240 3.09 12.97 3.32
N GLY A 241 1.93 13.62 3.18
CA GLY A 241 1.47 14.59 4.17
C GLY A 241 1.28 13.95 5.55
N GLN A 242 0.79 12.71 5.59
CA GLN A 242 0.68 11.94 6.84
C GLN A 242 2.06 11.57 7.39
N VAL A 243 3.00 11.16 6.53
CA VAL A 243 4.40 10.90 6.91
C VAL A 243 5.02 12.13 7.57
N GLN A 244 4.90 13.31 6.94
CA GLN A 244 5.44 14.56 7.50
C GLN A 244 4.80 14.93 8.84
N SER A 245 3.48 14.73 8.97
CA SER A 245 2.76 14.96 10.23
C SER A 245 3.24 14.05 11.36
N ILE A 246 3.44 12.76 11.07
CA ILE A 246 3.97 11.78 12.03
C ILE A 246 5.42 12.11 12.40
N ALA A 247 6.26 12.40 11.39
CA ALA A 247 7.66 12.76 11.59
C ALA A 247 7.81 13.99 12.50
N GLY A 248 7.03 15.05 12.24
CA GLY A 248 7.03 16.26 13.06
C GLY A 248 6.46 16.03 14.47
N ARG A 249 5.38 15.25 14.60
CA ARG A 249 4.75 14.97 15.90
C ARG A 249 5.64 14.16 16.85
N PHE A 250 6.39 13.21 16.29
CA PHE A 250 7.22 12.28 17.07
C PHE A 250 8.71 12.57 16.97
N GLU A 251 9.08 13.74 16.44
CA GLU A 251 10.47 14.19 16.28
C GLU A 251 11.37 13.12 15.65
N THR A 252 10.90 12.52 14.55
CA THR A 252 11.59 11.43 13.84
C THR A 252 11.78 11.76 12.36
N THR A 253 12.48 10.89 11.63
CA THR A 253 12.70 11.07 10.19
C THR A 253 11.45 10.66 9.39
N PRO A 254 11.22 11.27 8.20
CA PRO A 254 10.19 10.81 7.28
C PRO A 254 10.31 9.33 6.92
N GLU A 255 11.53 8.80 6.85
CA GLU A 255 11.79 7.39 6.57
C GLU A 255 11.28 6.48 7.70
N VAL A 256 11.52 6.83 8.96
CA VAL A 256 10.99 6.09 10.13
C VAL A 256 9.46 6.20 10.19
N ALA A 257 8.90 7.39 9.98
CA ALA A 257 7.45 7.59 9.93
C ALA A 257 6.77 6.79 8.81
N ALA A 258 7.38 6.75 7.62
CA ALA A 258 6.90 5.92 6.52
C ALA A 258 6.99 4.43 6.85
N THR A 259 8.08 4.00 7.49
CA THR A 259 8.27 2.60 7.92
C THR A 259 7.23 2.19 8.97
N LEU A 260 6.89 3.09 9.91
CA LEU A 260 5.80 2.89 10.86
C LEU A 260 4.45 2.69 10.17
N LEU A 261 4.12 3.54 9.19
CA LEU A 261 2.88 3.40 8.41
C LEU A 261 2.84 2.09 7.63
N ARG A 262 3.97 1.68 7.02
CA ARG A 262 4.07 0.39 6.34
C ARG A 262 3.88 -0.77 7.32
N PHE A 263 4.50 -0.71 8.50
CA PHE A 263 4.36 -1.75 9.52
C PHE A 263 2.91 -1.88 10.00
N GLN A 264 2.27 -0.76 10.38
CA GLN A 264 0.86 -0.72 10.79
C GLN A 264 -0.05 -1.37 9.75
N ARG A 265 0.18 -1.06 8.47
CA ARG A 265 -0.58 -1.62 7.35
C ARG A 265 -0.34 -3.13 7.24
N LEU A 266 0.92 -3.56 7.12
CA LEU A 266 1.25 -4.97 6.87
C LEU A 266 0.76 -5.89 7.99
N LEU A 267 0.70 -5.42 9.24
CA LEU A 267 0.16 -6.19 10.36
C LEU A 267 -1.29 -6.63 10.14
N THR A 268 -2.11 -5.83 9.45
CA THR A 268 -3.54 -6.13 9.26
C THR A 268 -3.84 -6.68 7.87
N THR A 269 -2.95 -6.47 6.89
CA THR A 269 -3.24 -6.75 5.47
C THR A 269 -2.40 -7.87 4.89
N SER A 270 -1.15 -8.06 5.35
CA SER A 270 -0.23 -9.05 4.78
C SER A 270 -0.73 -10.47 5.02
N HIS A 271 -0.72 -11.32 3.99
CA HIS A 271 -0.93 -12.77 4.18
C HIS A 271 0.35 -13.50 4.62
N ASP A 272 1.48 -12.79 4.61
CA ASP A 272 2.76 -13.21 5.19
C ASP A 272 3.06 -12.34 6.43
N PRO A 273 2.71 -12.81 7.64
CA PRO A 273 3.04 -12.09 8.86
C PRO A 273 4.54 -11.92 9.09
N ASP A 274 5.39 -12.83 8.58
CA ASP A 274 6.84 -12.71 8.75
C ASP A 274 7.39 -11.51 7.99
N ALA A 275 6.86 -11.26 6.78
CA ALA A 275 7.19 -10.04 6.03
C ALA A 275 6.79 -8.75 6.77
N ALA A 276 5.65 -8.76 7.49
CA ALA A 276 5.25 -7.62 8.32
C ALA A 276 6.26 -7.37 9.45
N TYR A 277 6.68 -8.42 10.16
CA TYR A 277 7.65 -8.28 11.25
C TYR A 277 9.08 -8.02 10.77
N ALA A 278 9.46 -8.36 9.54
CA ALA A 278 10.72 -7.91 8.95
C ALA A 278 10.78 -6.38 8.81
N VAL A 279 9.65 -5.76 8.41
CA VAL A 279 9.50 -4.28 8.43
C VAL A 279 9.50 -3.76 9.87
N GLY A 280 8.86 -4.47 10.79
CA GLY A 280 8.89 -4.18 12.23
C GLY A 280 10.32 -4.15 12.80
N GLU A 281 11.16 -5.14 12.50
CA GLU A 281 12.57 -5.15 12.95
C GLU A 281 13.34 -3.96 12.40
N SER A 282 13.15 -3.63 11.12
CA SER A 282 13.75 -2.43 10.52
C SER A 282 13.30 -1.14 11.22
N LEU A 283 12.01 -1.07 11.60
CA LEU A 283 11.47 0.05 12.37
C LEU A 283 12.08 0.13 13.78
N LEU A 284 12.18 -1.01 14.47
CA LEU A 284 12.75 -1.11 15.81
C LEU A 284 14.21 -0.66 15.83
N GLU A 285 15.01 -1.06 14.85
CA GLU A 285 16.39 -0.63 14.70
C GLU A 285 16.50 0.87 14.40
N ALA A 286 15.71 1.37 13.45
CA ALA A 286 15.76 2.78 13.05
C ALA A 286 15.20 3.74 14.12
N ALA A 287 14.27 3.27 14.94
CA ALA A 287 13.64 4.02 16.02
C ALA A 287 14.21 3.67 17.41
N TRP A 288 15.38 3.03 17.49
CA TRP A 288 15.94 2.46 18.74
C TRP A 288 16.05 3.45 19.91
N ASP A 289 16.19 4.74 19.60
CA ASP A 289 16.30 5.83 20.57
C ASP A 289 15.05 6.73 20.63
N ASN A 290 13.91 6.28 20.08
CA ASN A 290 12.64 7.00 20.12
C ASN A 290 11.57 6.20 20.90
N ALA A 291 11.38 6.57 22.17
CA ALA A 291 10.48 5.85 23.07
C ALA A 291 9.02 5.82 22.57
N GLU A 292 8.53 6.92 21.99
CA GLU A 292 7.15 7.00 21.53
C GLU A 292 6.88 6.08 20.33
N ILE A 293 7.76 6.08 19.33
CA ILE A 293 7.62 5.21 18.15
C ILE A 293 7.75 3.74 18.55
N LEU A 294 8.68 3.39 19.44
CA LEU A 294 8.83 2.02 19.93
C LEU A 294 7.60 1.57 20.71
N ASN A 295 7.02 2.44 21.53
CA ASN A 295 5.78 2.14 22.25
C ASN A 295 4.62 1.91 21.27
N ILE A 296 4.46 2.76 20.25
CA ILE A 296 3.44 2.58 19.20
C ILE A 296 3.64 1.26 18.47
N ALA A 297 4.88 0.94 18.08
CA ALA A 297 5.20 -0.30 17.40
C ALA A 297 4.84 -1.53 18.26
N ALA A 298 5.08 -1.47 19.57
CA ALA A 298 4.68 -2.51 20.50
C ALA A 298 3.15 -2.66 20.60
N THR A 299 2.42 -1.56 20.75
CA THR A 299 0.94 -1.56 20.81
C THR A 299 0.33 -2.11 19.51
N LEU A 300 0.90 -1.75 18.36
CA LEU A 300 0.45 -2.27 17.06
C LEU A 300 0.64 -3.79 16.96
N ALA A 301 1.77 -4.31 17.44
CA ALA A 301 2.10 -5.74 17.37
C ALA A 301 1.24 -6.64 18.27
N ILE A 302 0.59 -6.10 19.30
CA ILE A 302 -0.35 -6.85 20.17
C ILE A 302 -1.82 -6.53 19.91
N ASN A 303 -2.11 -5.65 18.96
CA ASN A 303 -3.48 -5.26 18.63
C ASN A 303 -4.26 -6.46 18.04
N ASP A 304 -5.53 -6.63 18.42
CA ASP A 304 -6.38 -7.73 17.92
C ASP A 304 -6.65 -7.66 16.41
N ALA A 305 -6.48 -6.49 15.78
CA ALA A 305 -6.55 -6.34 14.33
C ALA A 305 -5.34 -6.92 13.59
N ALA A 306 -4.21 -7.15 14.28
CA ALA A 306 -3.04 -7.76 13.68
C ALA A 306 -3.32 -9.23 13.37
N LYS A 307 -3.01 -9.67 12.14
CA LYS A 307 -3.23 -11.07 11.73
C LYS A 307 -2.44 -12.07 12.57
N ARG A 308 -1.31 -11.65 13.14
CA ARG A 308 -0.52 -12.42 14.11
C ARG A 308 0.12 -11.47 15.11
N LYS A 309 -0.08 -11.72 16.40
CA LYS A 309 0.65 -11.04 17.47
C LYS A 309 2.03 -11.65 17.66
N ASP A 310 3.06 -10.81 17.76
CA ASP A 310 4.40 -11.23 18.15
C ASP A 310 4.77 -10.56 19.48
N LEU A 311 4.51 -11.29 20.56
CA LEU A 311 4.77 -10.82 21.91
C LEU A 311 6.27 -10.62 22.18
N ARG A 312 7.16 -11.32 21.45
CA ARG A 312 8.61 -11.16 21.63
C ARG A 312 9.08 -9.85 21.03
N TYR A 313 8.64 -9.55 19.81
CA TYR A 313 8.88 -8.26 19.16
C TYR A 313 8.31 -7.11 20.01
N ALA A 314 7.03 -7.22 20.40
CA ALA A 314 6.35 -6.19 21.19
C ALA A 314 7.07 -5.92 22.51
N LEU A 315 7.46 -6.98 23.24
CA LEU A 315 8.14 -6.84 24.52
C LEU A 315 9.53 -6.20 24.37
N ARG A 316 10.27 -6.51 23.29
CA ARG A 316 11.55 -5.85 23.00
C ARG A 316 11.36 -4.35 22.78
N ALA A 317 10.43 -3.96 21.92
CA ALA A 317 10.14 -2.56 21.63
C ALA A 317 9.67 -1.79 22.88
N ALA A 318 8.68 -2.33 23.60
CA ALA A 318 8.13 -1.67 24.80
C ALA A 318 9.15 -1.57 25.94
N ARG A 319 9.99 -2.59 26.16
CA ARG A 319 11.06 -2.52 27.17
C ARG A 319 12.08 -1.46 26.84
N ARG A 320 12.51 -1.38 25.57
CA ARG A 320 13.42 -0.33 25.14
C ARG A 320 12.81 1.07 25.32
N ALA A 321 11.53 1.24 24.99
CA ALA A 321 10.81 2.48 25.26
C ALA A 321 10.78 2.84 26.76
N ALA A 322 10.59 1.83 27.64
CA ALA A 322 10.60 2.03 29.08
C ALA A 322 11.99 2.43 29.59
N GLU A 323 13.05 1.80 29.08
CA GLU A 323 14.44 2.16 29.41
C GLU A 323 14.76 3.61 29.03
N LEU A 324 14.37 4.05 27.84
CA LEU A 324 14.60 5.41 27.35
C LEU A 324 13.89 6.49 28.20
N THR A 325 12.84 6.11 28.92
CA THR A 325 12.09 7.01 29.81
C THR A 325 12.46 6.85 31.28
N ASP A 326 13.59 6.19 31.59
CA ASP A 326 13.99 5.79 32.95
C ASP A 326 12.89 5.04 33.71
N HIS A 327 12.00 4.37 33.00
CA HIS A 327 10.80 3.74 33.54
C HIS A 327 9.91 4.72 34.34
N LYS A 328 9.75 5.96 33.85
CA LYS A 328 8.91 7.01 34.47
C LYS A 328 7.68 7.37 33.66
N ASP A 329 7.49 6.76 32.50
CA ASP A 329 6.28 6.92 31.68
C ASP A 329 5.27 5.81 31.99
N ALA A 330 4.16 6.19 32.62
CA ALA A 330 3.14 5.24 33.03
C ALA A 330 2.42 4.55 31.87
N MET A 331 2.28 5.21 30.70
CA MET A 331 1.64 4.60 29.54
C MET A 331 2.52 3.52 28.90
N ILE A 332 3.82 3.77 28.86
CA ILE A 332 4.80 2.79 28.34
C ILE A 332 4.89 1.59 29.29
N LEU A 333 4.95 1.84 30.61
CA LEU A 333 4.95 0.76 31.60
C LEU A 333 3.68 -0.08 31.55
N ASP A 334 2.51 0.55 31.40
CA ASP A 334 1.24 -0.15 31.19
C ASP A 334 1.29 -1.04 29.95
N THR A 335 1.88 -0.56 28.85
CA THR A 335 2.09 -1.35 27.63
C THR A 335 3.00 -2.56 27.88
N VAL A 336 4.12 -2.37 28.59
CA VAL A 336 5.02 -3.49 28.95
C VAL A 336 4.29 -4.52 29.80
N ALA A 337 3.52 -4.08 30.80
CA ALA A 337 2.78 -4.97 31.68
C ALA A 337 1.69 -5.76 30.94
N ALA A 338 0.99 -5.11 30.00
CA ALA A 338 0.00 -5.78 29.15
C ALA A 338 0.63 -6.92 28.31
N ILE A 339 1.79 -6.66 27.70
CA ILE A 339 2.51 -7.67 26.92
C ILE A 339 2.99 -8.82 27.83
N GLN A 340 3.49 -8.51 29.02
CA GLN A 340 3.92 -9.53 29.99
C GLN A 340 2.75 -10.40 30.42
N PHE A 341 1.61 -9.80 30.74
CA PHE A 341 0.40 -10.53 31.13
C PHE A 341 -0.07 -11.45 29.99
N GLU A 342 -0.16 -10.94 28.76
CA GLU A 342 -0.54 -11.73 27.59
C GLU A 342 0.45 -12.87 27.29
N SER A 343 1.74 -12.67 27.62
CA SER A 343 2.77 -13.71 27.50
C SER A 343 2.78 -14.75 28.63
N GLY A 344 1.91 -14.59 29.65
CA GLY A 344 1.85 -15.46 30.83
C GLY A 344 2.83 -15.11 31.96
N ASP A 345 3.59 -14.02 31.84
CA ASP A 345 4.47 -13.49 32.90
C ASP A 345 3.67 -12.61 33.88
N LEU A 346 2.74 -13.22 34.62
CA LEU A 346 1.88 -12.50 35.57
C LEU A 346 2.70 -11.78 36.65
N ALA A 347 3.76 -12.41 37.16
CA ALA A 347 4.61 -11.80 38.17
C ALA A 347 5.32 -10.56 37.64
N GLY A 348 5.80 -10.59 36.39
CA GLY A 348 6.36 -9.43 35.71
C GLY A 348 5.33 -8.34 35.47
N ALA A 349 4.16 -8.70 34.94
CA ALA A 349 3.07 -7.76 34.69
C ALA A 349 2.68 -6.98 35.95
N LEU A 350 2.49 -7.66 37.08
CA LEU A 350 2.18 -7.02 38.37
C LEU A 350 3.27 -6.06 38.85
N ARG A 351 4.55 -6.43 38.70
CA ARG A 351 5.66 -5.55 39.09
C ARG A 351 5.66 -4.28 38.24
N THR A 352 5.60 -4.44 36.92
CA THR A 352 5.62 -3.32 35.97
C THR A 352 4.38 -2.44 36.12
N GLN A 353 3.21 -3.03 36.29
CA GLN A 353 1.96 -2.28 36.43
C GLN A 353 1.90 -1.47 37.73
N ARG A 354 2.44 -1.98 38.83
CA ARG A 354 2.57 -1.20 40.08
C ARG A 354 3.45 0.01 39.87
N GLN A 355 4.55 -0.14 39.14
CA GLN A 355 5.41 0.97 38.77
C GLN A 355 4.69 1.97 37.85
N ALA A 356 3.86 1.51 36.91
CA ALA A 356 3.00 2.39 36.11
C ALA A 356 2.06 3.21 37.00
N VAL A 357 1.47 2.59 38.03
CA VAL A 357 0.60 3.27 39.01
C VAL A 357 1.37 4.30 39.85
N GLU A 358 2.62 4.03 40.21
CA GLU A 358 3.49 5.00 40.90
C GLU A 358 3.79 6.25 40.06
N HIS A 359 3.83 6.10 38.73
CA HIS A 359 4.11 7.18 37.78
C HIS A 359 2.87 7.76 37.09
N LEU A 360 1.66 7.56 37.64
CA LEU A 360 0.41 8.01 37.01
C LEU A 360 0.35 9.49 36.64
N ASP A 361 1.11 10.33 37.35
CA ASP A 361 1.15 11.76 37.05
C ASP A 361 1.75 12.09 35.68
N SER A 362 2.55 11.18 35.11
CA SER A 362 3.04 11.26 33.73
C SER A 362 1.96 10.97 32.69
N ALA A 363 0.89 10.25 33.04
CA ALA A 363 -0.18 9.88 32.12
C ALA A 363 -1.27 10.96 32.03
N PRO A 364 -1.90 11.14 30.86
CA PRO A 364 -3.10 11.96 30.72
C PRO A 364 -4.20 11.50 31.70
N GLU A 365 -4.89 12.44 32.34
CA GLU A 365 -5.91 12.16 33.37
C GLU A 365 -6.93 11.11 32.93
N ARG A 366 -7.37 11.18 31.66
CA ARG A 366 -8.32 10.23 31.05
C ARG A 366 -7.85 8.78 31.03
N MET A 367 -6.54 8.52 31.04
CA MET A 367 -5.96 7.16 31.00
C MET A 367 -5.65 6.61 32.40
N ARG A 368 -5.56 7.46 33.42
CA ARG A 368 -5.15 7.04 34.77
C ARG A 368 -6.09 6.01 35.40
N GLY A 369 -7.37 6.07 35.07
CA GLY A 369 -8.36 5.08 35.51
C GLY A 369 -8.13 3.70 34.87
N GLU A 370 -7.80 3.66 33.58
CA GLU A 370 -7.52 2.42 32.84
C GLU A 370 -6.26 1.72 33.36
N ILE A 371 -5.18 2.48 33.63
CA ILE A 371 -3.94 1.95 34.19
C ILE A 371 -4.19 1.30 35.57
N LYS A 372 -5.02 1.92 36.42
CA LYS A 372 -5.40 1.32 37.72
C LYS A 372 -6.25 0.06 37.53
N ALA A 373 -7.22 0.10 36.62
CA ALA A 373 -8.06 -1.06 36.33
C ALA A 373 -7.25 -2.25 35.79
N ASN A 374 -6.20 -2.00 35.00
CA ASN A 374 -5.27 -3.04 34.55
C ASN A 374 -4.51 -3.68 35.72
N LEU A 375 -4.12 -2.90 36.75
CA LEU A 375 -3.52 -3.47 37.97
C LEU A 375 -4.49 -4.39 38.70
N GLU A 376 -5.72 -3.92 38.93
CA GLU A 376 -6.77 -4.72 39.58
C GLU A 376 -7.04 -6.02 38.83
N LYS A 377 -7.09 -5.96 37.49
CA LYS A 377 -7.23 -7.15 36.63
C LYS A 377 -6.09 -8.16 36.86
N TYR A 378 -4.85 -7.71 36.93
CA TYR A 378 -3.71 -8.60 37.15
C TYR A 378 -3.68 -9.16 38.58
N GLU A 379 -4.10 -8.39 39.58
CA GLU A 379 -4.19 -8.84 40.98
C GLU A 379 -5.30 -9.88 41.17
N ALA A 380 -6.43 -9.72 40.49
CA ALA A 380 -7.48 -10.72 40.44
C ALA A 380 -6.98 -12.04 39.83
N ALA A 381 -6.26 -11.97 38.70
CA ALA A 381 -5.69 -13.15 38.06
C ALA A 381 -4.67 -13.90 38.95
N GLN A 382 -3.95 -13.18 39.82
CA GLN A 382 -3.06 -13.79 40.82
C GLN A 382 -3.82 -14.53 41.93
N SER A 383 -5.06 -14.15 42.20
CA SER A 383 -5.90 -14.77 43.23
C SER A 383 -6.64 -16.02 42.72
N GLU A 384 -6.73 -16.19 41.40
CA GLU A 384 -7.43 -17.30 40.73
C GLU A 384 -6.51 -18.46 40.33
N GLY A 385 -5.19 -18.22 40.21
CA GLY A 385 -4.17 -19.24 39.91
C GLY A 385 -3.45 -19.72 41.15
#